data_AF-A0A8T6PC21-F1
#
_entry.id   AF-A0A8T6PC21-F1
#
_cell.length_a   1.000
_cell.length_b   1.000
_cell.length_c   1.000
_cell.angle_alpha   90.00
_cell.angle_beta   90.00
_cell.angle_gamma   90.00
#
_symmetry.space_group_name_H-M   'P 1'
#
loop_
_entity.id
_entity.type
_entity.pdbx_description
1 polymer ?
#
loop_
_entity_poly.entity_id
_entity_poly.type
_entity_poly.pdbx_seq_one_letter_code
_entity_poly.pdbx_strand_id
1 'polypeptide(L)'
;TDSSGRRRLDNPHDFVRLEIAAAMKRSIRVIPVLLRGTTMPRPEDLPPALGRLSRYNALQISDDRFQFDVDRLINALEKTGIRAPARRARVKTPQDDILESYFATTRPSLALTAQNLQDTQAATIAYDGSTDPTTLPSQSFILPGPFEWLLIPEGALHDERSGTLPAFAISRYPITNRQYDAFLMAADGYLDPIWWDYSPQARHWRYYHPMAAETAFAGDDLPRSQVSWYDCLAFARWLGYHENAQISLPTAAQWRRAAHGSTGSLYPWGNMFDRERCNCLNRLGGPTSVTQFPLGASPYGVMDMSGNIWEWTLTTWHSGQSRLAGDDERVLKGGSWVEPADYVRIDLSAQHTPESEQPYLGFRLVKRILDE
;
A
#
# COMPACT_ATOMS: atom_id res chain seq x y z
N THR A 1 -27.22 -5.39 -29.91
CA THR A 1 -28.68 -5.39 -30.14
C THR A 1 -29.35 -4.60 -29.03
N ASP A 2 -30.61 -4.23 -29.16
CA ASP A 2 -31.36 -3.63 -28.04
C ASP A 2 -31.78 -4.72 -27.03
N SER A 3 -32.47 -4.32 -25.96
CA SER A 3 -32.98 -5.24 -24.93
C SER A 3 -33.99 -6.28 -25.47
N SER A 4 -34.47 -6.12 -26.70
CA SER A 4 -35.36 -7.06 -27.40
C SER A 4 -34.65 -7.91 -28.46
N GLY A 5 -33.32 -7.85 -28.55
CA GLY A 5 -32.52 -8.64 -29.48
C GLY A 5 -32.49 -8.08 -30.92
N ARG A 6 -33.10 -6.92 -31.20
CA ARG A 6 -33.05 -6.30 -32.53
C ARG A 6 -31.76 -5.50 -32.73
N ARG A 7 -31.29 -5.39 -33.97
CA ARG A 7 -30.09 -4.60 -34.26
C ARG A 7 -30.41 -3.12 -34.08
N ARG A 8 -29.71 -2.46 -33.16
CA ARG A 8 -29.86 -1.02 -32.89
C ARG A 8 -29.61 -0.16 -34.13
N LEU A 9 -28.74 -0.61 -35.03
CA LEU A 9 -28.43 0.04 -36.30
C LEU A 9 -29.62 0.10 -37.27
N ASP A 10 -30.60 -0.80 -37.14
CA ASP A 10 -31.80 -0.82 -38.00
C ASP A 10 -32.89 0.13 -37.49
N ASN A 11 -32.80 0.59 -36.23
CA ASN A 11 -33.75 1.54 -35.68
C ASN A 11 -33.44 2.95 -36.22
N PRO A 12 -34.36 3.58 -36.99
CA PRO A 12 -34.09 4.88 -37.58
C PRO A 12 -33.88 6.00 -36.57
N HIS A 13 -34.33 5.81 -35.33
CA HIS A 13 -34.24 6.77 -34.23
C HIS A 13 -33.12 6.46 -33.22
N ASP A 14 -32.28 5.44 -33.47
CA ASP A 14 -31.16 5.17 -32.57
C ASP A 14 -30.13 6.31 -32.61
N PHE A 15 -29.79 6.84 -31.44
CA PHE A 15 -28.89 7.99 -31.31
C PHE A 15 -27.51 7.73 -31.93
N VAL A 16 -26.94 6.54 -31.73
CA VAL A 16 -25.60 6.20 -32.23
C VAL A 16 -25.62 6.12 -33.76
N ARG A 17 -26.67 5.52 -34.34
CA ARG A 17 -26.88 5.50 -35.80
C ARG A 17 -26.97 6.91 -36.37
N LEU A 18 -27.75 7.79 -35.74
CA LEU A 18 -27.95 9.17 -36.19
C LEU A 18 -26.67 10.00 -36.09
N GLU A 19 -25.91 9.85 -35.01
CA GLU A 19 -24.63 10.53 -34.80
C GLU A 19 -23.59 10.12 -35.83
N ILE A 20 -23.43 8.81 -36.10
CA ILE A 20 -22.48 8.33 -37.10
C ILE A 20 -22.90 8.83 -38.50
N ALA A 21 -24.20 8.76 -38.84
CA ALA A 21 -24.69 9.26 -40.11
C ALA A 21 -24.48 10.77 -40.27
N ALA A 22 -24.70 11.55 -39.21
CA ALA A 22 -24.47 13.00 -39.20
C ALA A 22 -22.98 13.33 -39.30
N ALA A 23 -22.12 12.61 -38.58
CA ALA A 23 -20.67 12.75 -38.65
C ALA A 23 -20.16 12.49 -40.07
N MET A 24 -20.60 11.40 -40.69
CA MET A 24 -20.25 11.06 -42.06
C MET A 24 -20.77 12.08 -43.08
N LYS A 25 -21.99 12.61 -42.90
CA LYS A 25 -22.55 13.67 -43.76
C LYS A 25 -21.77 14.99 -43.65
N ARG A 26 -21.26 15.30 -42.46
CA ARG A 26 -20.49 16.51 -42.17
C ARG A 26 -18.98 16.35 -42.42
N SER A 27 -18.56 15.25 -43.03
CA SER A 27 -17.14 14.90 -43.25
C SER A 27 -16.31 14.91 -41.96
N ILE A 28 -16.95 14.67 -40.81
CA ILE A 28 -16.27 14.47 -39.54
C ILE A 28 -15.61 13.09 -39.58
N ARG A 29 -14.37 13.03 -39.12
CA ARG A 29 -13.59 11.79 -39.14
C ARG A 29 -14.21 10.76 -38.20
N VAL A 30 -14.50 9.58 -38.75
CA VAL A 30 -14.98 8.40 -38.01
C VAL A 30 -13.88 7.35 -38.09
N ILE A 31 -13.53 6.73 -36.96
CA ILE A 31 -12.52 5.66 -36.89
C ILE A 31 -13.21 4.42 -36.32
N PRO A 32 -13.48 3.39 -37.13
CA PRO A 32 -14.06 2.14 -36.64
C PRO A 32 -13.06 1.39 -35.75
N VAL A 33 -13.55 0.87 -34.62
CA VAL A 33 -12.79 0.02 -33.71
C VAL A 33 -13.48 -1.34 -33.61
N LEU A 34 -12.73 -2.40 -33.86
CA LEU A 34 -13.18 -3.79 -33.80
C LEU A 34 -12.73 -4.41 -32.48
N LEU A 35 -13.65 -5.06 -31.78
CA LEU A 35 -13.41 -5.68 -30.47
C LEU A 35 -13.70 -7.17 -30.54
N ARG A 36 -12.96 -7.99 -29.78
CA ARG A 36 -13.28 -9.43 -29.58
C ARG A 36 -13.53 -10.21 -30.88
N GLY A 37 -12.70 -9.97 -31.89
CA GLY A 37 -12.79 -10.68 -33.19
C GLY A 37 -13.94 -10.26 -34.09
N THR A 38 -14.66 -9.17 -33.78
CA THR A 38 -15.66 -8.62 -34.71
C THR A 38 -15.01 -8.20 -36.01
N THR A 39 -15.69 -8.44 -37.13
CA THR A 39 -15.26 -7.99 -38.46
C THR A 39 -16.05 -6.76 -38.90
N MET A 40 -15.50 -6.01 -39.87
CA MET A 40 -16.23 -4.89 -40.45
C MET A 40 -17.50 -5.40 -41.17
N PRO A 41 -18.66 -4.77 -40.95
CA PRO A 41 -19.90 -5.14 -41.64
C PRO A 41 -19.82 -4.82 -43.14
N ARG A 42 -20.48 -5.62 -43.96
CA ARG A 42 -20.55 -5.39 -45.41
C ARG A 42 -21.53 -4.26 -45.72
N PRO A 43 -21.42 -3.57 -46.87
CA PRO A 43 -22.33 -2.49 -47.24
C PRO A 43 -23.81 -2.87 -47.19
N GLU A 44 -24.14 -4.10 -47.58
CA GLU A 44 -25.51 -4.66 -47.57
C GLU A 44 -26.05 -4.91 -46.16
N ASP A 45 -25.18 -5.09 -45.17
CA ASP A 45 -25.56 -5.33 -43.78
C ASP A 45 -25.85 -4.01 -43.03
N LEU A 46 -25.61 -2.86 -43.68
CA LEU A 46 -25.72 -1.52 -43.13
C LEU A 46 -26.89 -0.75 -43.75
N PRO A 47 -27.55 0.14 -42.97
CA PRO A 47 -28.48 1.11 -43.53
C PRO A 47 -27.78 1.98 -44.60
N PRO A 48 -28.49 2.45 -45.65
CA PRO A 48 -27.88 3.22 -46.74
C PRO A 48 -27.05 4.44 -46.28
N ALA A 49 -27.48 5.11 -45.20
CA ALA A 49 -26.78 6.26 -44.62
C ALA A 49 -25.40 5.91 -44.03
N LEU A 50 -25.19 4.65 -43.63
CA LEU A 50 -23.95 4.15 -43.03
C LEU A 50 -23.14 3.27 -43.98
N GLY A 51 -23.63 2.97 -45.18
CA GLY A 51 -22.99 2.02 -46.10
C GLY A 51 -21.51 2.32 -46.41
N ARG A 52 -21.11 3.60 -46.38
CA ARG A 52 -19.71 4.01 -46.56
C ARG A 52 -18.78 3.58 -45.42
N LEU A 53 -19.31 3.28 -44.22
CA LEU A 53 -18.53 2.89 -43.04
C LEU A 53 -17.75 1.59 -43.29
N SER A 54 -18.31 0.67 -44.08
CA SER A 54 -17.66 -0.59 -44.50
C SER A 54 -16.32 -0.39 -45.22
N ARG A 55 -16.09 0.79 -45.80
CA ARG A 55 -14.86 1.13 -46.55
C ARG A 55 -13.81 1.83 -45.70
N TYR A 56 -14.06 2.00 -44.41
CA TYR A 56 -13.14 2.70 -43.51
C TYR A 56 -12.11 1.72 -42.97
N ASN A 57 -10.87 2.18 -42.84
CA ASN A 57 -9.82 1.41 -42.19
C ASN A 57 -10.13 1.29 -40.70
N ALA A 58 -10.35 0.07 -40.23
CA ALA A 58 -10.67 -0.20 -38.84
C ALA A 58 -9.41 -0.53 -38.03
N LEU A 59 -9.43 -0.20 -36.74
CA LEU A 59 -8.43 -0.63 -35.77
C LEU A 59 -8.98 -1.78 -34.94
N GLN A 60 -8.22 -2.86 -34.83
CA GLN A 60 -8.59 -3.99 -33.98
C GLN A 60 -7.99 -3.80 -32.59
N ILE A 61 -8.79 -4.03 -31.57
CA ILE A 61 -8.35 -4.14 -30.18
C ILE A 61 -8.65 -5.57 -29.71
N SER A 62 -7.58 -6.23 -29.28
CA SER A 62 -7.59 -7.62 -28.81
C SER A 62 -7.23 -7.69 -27.33
N ASP A 63 -7.83 -8.64 -26.60
CA ASP A 63 -7.66 -8.74 -25.14
C ASP A 63 -6.23 -9.19 -24.75
N ASP A 64 -5.55 -9.94 -25.62
CA ASP A 64 -4.17 -10.43 -25.47
C ASP A 64 -3.10 -9.36 -25.74
N ARG A 65 -3.41 -8.36 -26.57
CA ARG A 65 -2.49 -7.26 -26.92
C ARG A 65 -3.07 -5.89 -26.56
N PHE A 66 -3.90 -5.85 -25.53
CA PHE A 66 -4.73 -4.70 -25.21
C PHE A 66 -3.93 -3.39 -25.14
N GLN A 67 -2.82 -3.38 -24.39
CA GLN A 67 -2.00 -2.18 -24.23
C GLN A 67 -1.41 -1.69 -25.56
N PHE A 68 -0.87 -2.60 -26.37
CA PHE A 68 -0.30 -2.29 -27.67
C PHE A 68 -1.36 -1.77 -28.66
N ASP A 69 -2.54 -2.39 -28.70
CA ASP A 69 -3.62 -1.98 -29.59
C ASP A 69 -4.22 -0.61 -29.18
N VAL A 70 -4.28 -0.33 -27.87
CA VAL A 70 -4.70 0.98 -27.34
C VAL A 70 -3.67 2.06 -27.68
N ASP A 71 -2.38 1.80 -27.51
CA ASP A 71 -1.31 2.74 -27.88
C ASP A 71 -1.33 3.03 -29.39
N ARG A 72 -1.63 2.02 -30.21
CA ARG A 72 -1.81 2.19 -31.66
C ARG A 72 -3.02 3.07 -32.00
N LEU A 73 -4.13 2.94 -31.26
CA LEU A 73 -5.30 3.80 -31.41
C LEU A 73 -4.99 5.25 -31.02
N ILE A 74 -4.28 5.46 -29.90
CA ILE A 74 -3.83 6.79 -29.45
C ILE A 74 -2.97 7.44 -30.54
N ASN A 75 -1.96 6.73 -31.04
CA ASN A 75 -1.11 7.21 -32.13
C ASN A 75 -1.90 7.53 -33.42
N ALA A 76 -2.90 6.72 -33.75
CA ALA A 76 -3.76 6.96 -34.91
C ALA A 76 -4.58 8.25 -34.73
N LEU A 77 -5.13 8.48 -33.53
CA LEU A 77 -5.88 9.70 -33.19
C LEU A 77 -4.99 10.94 -33.23
N GLU A 78 -3.77 10.88 -32.68
CA GLU A 78 -2.82 12.00 -32.70
C GLU A 78 -2.42 12.41 -34.12
N LYS A 79 -2.21 11.45 -35.02
CA LYS A 79 -1.93 11.69 -36.44
C LYS A 79 -3.08 12.37 -37.19
N THR A 80 -4.29 12.39 -36.64
CA THR A 80 -5.43 13.09 -37.25
C THR A 80 -5.48 14.58 -36.96
N GLY A 81 -4.56 15.11 -36.14
CA GLY A 81 -4.60 16.51 -35.69
C GLY A 81 -5.58 16.74 -34.53
N ILE A 82 -6.24 15.69 -34.03
CA ILE A 82 -6.85 15.68 -32.70
C ILE A 82 -5.68 15.70 -31.71
N ARG A 83 -5.20 16.89 -31.38
CA ARG A 83 -4.45 17.08 -30.14
C ARG A 83 -5.46 16.81 -29.03
N ALA A 84 -5.11 15.94 -28.09
CA ALA A 84 -5.76 15.95 -26.78
C ALA A 84 -5.89 17.43 -26.38
N PRO A 85 -7.07 17.91 -25.94
CA PRO A 85 -7.19 19.30 -25.49
C PRO A 85 -6.00 19.53 -24.57
N ALA A 86 -5.17 20.54 -24.90
CA ALA A 86 -3.98 20.86 -24.12
C ALA A 86 -4.45 20.80 -22.68
N ARG A 87 -4.01 19.76 -21.96
CA ARG A 87 -4.50 19.43 -20.63
C ARG A 87 -4.32 20.75 -19.91
N ARG A 88 -5.41 21.48 -19.62
CA ARG A 88 -5.31 22.66 -18.73
C ARG A 88 -4.46 22.13 -17.62
N ALA A 89 -3.24 22.65 -17.48
CA ALA A 89 -2.23 22.01 -16.65
C ALA A 89 -2.94 21.72 -15.34
N ARG A 90 -3.25 20.44 -15.11
CA ARG A 90 -3.93 20.05 -13.89
C ARG A 90 -2.91 20.49 -12.87
N VAL A 91 -3.29 21.43 -11.99
CA VAL A 91 -2.40 21.81 -10.89
C VAL A 91 -2.00 20.48 -10.28
N LYS A 92 -0.70 20.15 -10.36
CA LYS A 92 -0.19 18.89 -9.85
C LYS A 92 -0.67 18.81 -8.42
N THR A 93 -1.44 17.79 -8.13
CA THR A 93 -1.84 17.54 -6.75
C THR A 93 -0.64 16.97 -6.01
N PRO A 94 -0.53 17.14 -4.69
CA PRO A 94 0.49 16.43 -3.90
C PRO A 94 0.50 14.92 -4.19
N GLN A 95 -0.67 14.35 -4.48
CA GLN A 95 -0.83 12.97 -4.92
C GLN A 95 -0.14 12.68 -6.28
N ASP A 96 -0.26 13.58 -7.27
CA ASP A 96 0.42 13.42 -8.56
C ASP A 96 1.95 13.43 -8.36
N ASP A 97 2.47 14.28 -7.46
CA ASP A 97 3.91 14.31 -7.13
C ASP A 97 4.36 13.06 -6.37
N ILE A 98 3.52 12.52 -5.48
CA ILE A 98 3.79 11.25 -4.78
C ILE A 98 3.85 10.09 -5.78
N LEU A 99 2.91 10.02 -6.73
CA LEU A 99 2.89 8.96 -7.74
C LEU A 99 4.04 9.10 -8.72
N GLU A 100 4.36 10.33 -9.15
CA GLU A 100 5.54 10.58 -9.98
C GLU A 100 6.82 10.21 -9.24
N SER A 101 6.98 10.60 -7.97
CA SER A 101 8.11 10.18 -7.12
C SER A 101 8.17 8.66 -7.00
N TYR A 102 7.05 8.01 -6.67
CA TYR A 102 6.97 6.55 -6.52
C TYR A 102 7.38 5.81 -7.79
N PHE A 103 6.92 6.26 -8.97
CA PHE A 103 7.26 5.62 -10.25
C PHE A 103 8.62 6.07 -10.80
N ALA A 104 9.16 7.22 -10.36
CA ALA A 104 10.49 7.71 -10.73
C ALA A 104 11.60 7.10 -9.86
N THR A 105 11.32 6.82 -8.59
CA THR A 105 12.16 5.97 -7.75
C THR A 105 12.02 4.52 -8.19
N THR A 106 13.11 3.75 -8.14
CA THR A 106 13.04 2.31 -8.30
C THR A 106 12.06 1.77 -7.27
N ARG A 107 10.93 1.19 -7.72
CA ARG A 107 9.98 0.50 -6.82
C ARG A 107 10.75 -0.35 -5.82
N PRO A 108 10.32 -0.44 -4.56
CA PRO A 108 11.07 -1.21 -3.57
C PRO A 108 11.24 -2.64 -4.10
N SER A 109 12.49 -3.12 -4.07
CA SER A 109 12.86 -4.40 -4.66
C SER A 109 12.06 -5.52 -4.01
N LEU A 110 11.34 -6.29 -4.82
CA LEU A 110 10.49 -7.36 -4.32
C LEU A 110 11.21 -8.70 -4.27
N ALA A 111 10.86 -9.50 -3.25
CA ALA A 111 11.14 -10.92 -3.25
C ALA A 111 10.04 -11.70 -2.50
N LEU A 112 9.87 -12.95 -2.90
CA LEU A 112 9.22 -13.96 -2.07
C LEU A 112 10.20 -14.33 -0.94
N THR A 113 10.02 -13.76 0.24
CA THR A 113 10.92 -14.02 1.37
C THR A 113 10.46 -15.24 2.16
N ALA A 114 10.48 -16.42 1.56
CA ALA A 114 10.35 -17.69 2.30
C ALA A 114 11.72 -18.27 2.69
N GLN A 115 12.82 -17.87 2.04
CA GLN A 115 13.98 -18.76 2.01
C GLN A 115 15.01 -18.61 3.14
N ASN A 116 14.98 -17.59 4.01
CA ASN A 116 16.00 -17.41 5.07
C ASN A 116 15.52 -16.62 6.31
N LEU A 117 14.27 -16.77 6.77
CA LEU A 117 13.87 -16.19 8.06
C LEU A 117 14.36 -17.09 9.19
N GLN A 118 15.51 -16.77 9.78
CA GLN A 118 16.06 -17.47 10.95
C GLN A 118 15.57 -16.88 12.30
N ASP A 119 14.69 -15.87 12.25
CA ASP A 119 14.21 -15.12 13.41
C ASP A 119 13.21 -15.93 14.25
N THR A 120 13.73 -16.77 15.13
CA THR A 120 12.99 -17.41 16.23
C THR A 120 13.13 -16.65 17.56
N GLN A 121 13.99 -15.63 17.61
CA GLN A 121 14.22 -14.81 18.81
C GLN A 121 13.85 -13.35 18.53
N ALA A 122 12.89 -12.82 19.30
CA ALA A 122 12.65 -11.38 19.34
C ALA A 122 13.96 -10.69 19.77
N ALA A 123 14.48 -9.78 18.95
CA ALA A 123 15.57 -8.91 19.37
C ALA A 123 15.12 -8.18 20.65
N THR A 124 15.70 -8.58 21.78
CA THR A 124 15.27 -8.09 23.09
C THR A 124 15.62 -6.61 23.19
N ILE A 125 14.61 -5.75 23.25
CA ILE A 125 14.80 -4.36 23.69
C ILE A 125 14.95 -4.44 25.21
N ALA A 126 16.18 -4.60 25.67
CA ALA A 126 16.50 -4.21 27.03
C ALA A 126 16.57 -2.68 27.04
N TYR A 127 15.56 -2.05 27.63
CA TYR A 127 15.74 -0.74 28.22
C TYR A 127 16.70 -0.94 29.39
N ASP A 128 17.96 -0.51 29.27
CA ASP A 128 18.81 -0.40 30.45
C ASP A 128 18.21 0.76 31.26
N GLY A 129 17.63 0.47 32.42
CA GLY A 129 17.02 1.47 33.29
C GLY A 129 18.03 2.44 33.91
N SER A 130 18.95 3.01 33.12
CA SER A 130 20.03 3.89 33.55
C SER A 130 19.60 5.35 33.65
N THR A 131 18.32 5.68 33.42
CA THR A 131 17.72 6.91 33.94
C THR A 131 17.00 6.61 35.25
N ASP A 132 17.44 7.30 36.30
CA ASP A 132 16.96 7.20 37.68
C ASP A 132 15.42 7.20 37.76
N PRO A 133 14.77 6.10 38.21
CA PRO A 133 13.30 5.95 38.19
C PRO A 133 12.58 6.76 39.28
N THR A 134 13.24 7.69 39.96
CA THR A 134 12.68 8.33 41.17
C THR A 134 11.69 9.47 40.94
N THR A 135 11.31 9.80 39.69
CA THR A 135 10.24 10.80 39.45
C THR A 135 9.41 10.52 38.18
N LEU A 136 8.77 9.36 38.09
CA LEU A 136 7.74 9.13 37.08
C LEU A 136 6.35 9.54 37.62
N PRO A 137 5.66 10.54 37.02
CA PRO A 137 4.27 10.79 37.36
C PRO A 137 3.43 9.58 36.94
N SER A 138 2.71 9.04 37.92
CA SER A 138 1.79 7.91 37.86
C SER A 138 0.49 8.22 37.10
N GLN A 139 0.60 8.78 35.89
CA GLN A 139 -0.52 8.82 34.96
C GLN A 139 -0.35 7.69 33.94
N SER A 140 -1.34 6.79 33.89
CA SER A 140 -1.48 5.81 32.81
C SER A 140 -1.54 6.56 31.49
N PHE A 141 -0.45 6.54 30.73
CA PHE A 141 -0.42 7.06 29.38
C PHE A 141 -1.25 6.14 28.48
N ILE A 142 -2.20 6.69 27.74
CA ILE A 142 -3.07 5.94 26.82
C ILE A 142 -2.99 6.63 25.46
N LEU A 143 -2.56 5.89 24.45
CA LEU A 143 -2.59 6.38 23.08
C LEU A 143 -4.02 6.69 22.64
N PRO A 144 -4.23 7.78 21.86
CA PRO A 144 -5.55 8.08 21.34
C PRO A 144 -6.05 6.96 20.41
N GLY A 145 -7.37 6.73 20.46
CA GLY A 145 -8.02 5.77 19.59
C GLY A 145 -7.98 6.18 18.11
N PRO A 146 -8.12 5.21 17.17
CA PRO A 146 -8.34 3.78 17.41
C PRO A 146 -7.02 3.02 17.70
N PHE A 147 -6.87 2.50 18.93
CA PHE A 147 -5.70 1.72 19.36
C PHE A 147 -6.16 0.53 20.20
N GLU A 148 -5.64 -0.66 19.88
CA GLU A 148 -5.91 -1.89 20.63
C GLU A 148 -4.75 -2.87 20.42
N TRP A 149 -4.32 -3.51 21.51
CA TRP A 149 -3.38 -4.62 21.48
C TRP A 149 -4.14 -5.93 21.27
N LEU A 150 -3.79 -6.69 20.24
CA LEU A 150 -4.33 -8.02 19.97
C LEU A 150 -3.33 -9.10 20.32
N LEU A 151 -3.76 -10.10 21.08
CA LEU A 151 -2.96 -11.28 21.39
C LEU A 151 -2.81 -12.17 20.15
N ILE A 152 -1.58 -12.39 19.73
CA ILE A 152 -1.20 -13.45 18.80
C ILE A 152 -0.67 -14.62 19.66
N PRO A 153 -1.37 -15.76 19.70
CA PRO A 153 -0.94 -16.88 20.51
C PRO A 153 0.34 -17.50 19.94
N GLU A 154 1.11 -18.12 20.83
CA GLU A 154 2.25 -18.95 20.44
C GLU A 154 1.82 -19.93 19.33
N GLY A 155 2.70 -20.13 18.36
CA GLY A 155 2.46 -21.15 17.35
C GLY A 155 3.47 -21.16 16.22
N ALA A 156 3.43 -22.26 15.47
CA ALA A 156 4.26 -22.47 14.31
C ALA A 156 3.99 -21.42 13.23
N LEU A 157 5.05 -21.01 12.56
CA LEU A 157 4.96 -20.33 11.28
C LEU A 157 4.49 -21.32 10.20
N HIS A 158 3.85 -20.82 9.15
CA HIS A 158 3.36 -21.66 8.05
C HIS A 158 4.48 -22.48 7.39
N ASP A 159 5.67 -21.91 7.27
CA ASP A 159 6.85 -22.67 6.84
C ASP A 159 7.50 -23.34 8.06
N GLU A 160 7.35 -24.66 8.18
CA GLU A 160 7.86 -25.47 9.31
C GLU A 160 9.36 -25.30 9.55
N ARG A 161 10.13 -24.87 8.54
CA ARG A 161 11.57 -24.55 8.69
C ARG A 161 11.83 -23.27 9.48
N SER A 162 10.81 -22.43 9.66
CA SER A 162 10.90 -21.13 10.34
C SER A 162 10.64 -21.23 11.86
N GLY A 163 10.22 -22.40 12.37
CA GLY A 163 10.02 -22.64 13.80
C GLY A 163 8.72 -22.08 14.39
N THR A 164 8.68 -22.01 15.72
CA THR A 164 7.57 -21.51 16.54
C THR A 164 7.89 -20.11 17.04
N LEU A 165 6.90 -19.20 16.99
CA LEU A 165 7.01 -17.90 17.66
C LEU A 165 6.31 -17.94 19.02
N PRO A 166 6.90 -17.38 20.09
CA PRO A 166 6.21 -17.19 21.35
C PRO A 166 5.01 -16.26 21.18
N ALA A 167 4.09 -16.26 22.15
CA ALA A 167 2.98 -15.33 22.15
C ALA A 167 3.46 -13.87 22.21
N PHE A 168 2.77 -12.98 21.52
CA PHE A 168 3.03 -11.54 21.54
C PHE A 168 1.75 -10.76 21.31
N ALA A 169 1.72 -9.50 21.72
CA ALA A 169 0.65 -8.59 21.34
C ALA A 169 1.07 -7.77 20.12
N ILE A 170 0.13 -7.46 19.23
CA ILE A 170 0.35 -6.59 18.06
C ILE A 170 -0.73 -5.50 18.00
N SER A 171 -0.40 -4.29 17.57
CA SER A 171 -1.40 -3.24 17.38
C SER A 171 -2.38 -3.67 16.28
N ARG A 172 -3.69 -3.58 16.56
CA ARG A 172 -4.75 -3.95 15.61
C ARG A 172 -4.58 -3.21 14.29
N TYR A 173 -4.23 -1.93 14.37
CA TYR A 173 -4.08 -1.02 13.25
C TYR A 173 -2.62 -0.61 13.08
N PRO A 174 -2.21 -0.16 11.88
CA PRO A 174 -1.03 0.69 11.76
C PRO A 174 -1.15 1.93 12.66
N ILE A 175 -0.01 2.46 13.12
CA ILE A 175 0.00 3.68 13.93
C ILE A 175 -0.55 4.83 13.10
N THR A 176 -1.50 5.56 13.67
CA THR A 176 -2.22 6.65 13.00
C THR A 176 -1.50 7.99 13.17
N ASN A 177 -1.85 8.97 12.33
CA ASN A 177 -1.37 10.35 12.49
C ASN A 177 -1.63 10.87 13.90
N ARG A 178 -2.85 10.72 14.44
CA ARG A 178 -3.20 11.21 15.80
C ARG A 178 -2.37 10.55 16.90
N GLN A 179 -2.05 9.27 16.77
CA GLN A 179 -1.19 8.56 17.73
C GLN A 179 0.25 9.05 17.66
N TYR A 180 0.76 9.26 16.44
CA TYR A 180 2.09 9.82 16.25
C TYR A 180 2.18 11.28 16.71
N ASP A 181 1.12 12.07 16.52
CA ASP A 181 1.05 13.44 17.01
C ASP A 181 1.16 13.52 18.54
N ALA A 182 0.68 12.50 19.28
CA ALA A 182 0.92 12.42 20.72
C ALA A 182 2.42 12.35 21.06
N PHE A 183 3.23 11.64 20.26
CA PHE A 183 4.69 11.62 20.39
C PHE A 183 5.34 12.94 19.96
N LEU A 184 4.83 13.58 18.91
CA LEU A 184 5.34 14.88 18.47
C LEU A 184 5.08 16.00 19.50
N MET A 185 3.96 15.94 20.20
CA MET A 185 3.51 16.99 21.13
C MET A 185 3.92 16.74 22.58
N ALA A 186 4.36 15.53 22.93
CA ALA A 186 4.83 15.22 24.27
C ALA A 186 6.12 16.00 24.61
N ALA A 187 6.22 16.50 25.84
CA ALA A 187 7.38 17.26 26.30
C ALA A 187 8.66 16.41 26.33
N ASP A 188 8.50 15.13 26.63
CA ASP A 188 9.50 14.05 26.58
C ASP A 188 9.38 13.22 25.29
N GLY A 189 8.77 13.78 24.23
CA GLY A 189 8.50 13.09 22.98
C GLY A 189 9.60 13.22 21.92
N TYR A 190 9.21 13.45 20.67
CA TYR A 190 10.10 13.44 19.48
C TYR A 190 11.34 14.35 19.60
N LEU A 191 11.23 15.46 20.34
CA LEU A 191 12.34 16.39 20.52
C LEU A 191 13.42 15.87 21.47
N ASP A 192 13.11 14.88 22.32
CA ASP A 192 14.08 14.26 23.20
C ASP A 192 14.95 13.24 22.42
N PRO A 193 16.27 13.47 22.31
CA PRO A 193 17.16 12.58 21.56
C PRO A 193 17.34 11.20 22.21
N ILE A 194 16.92 11.00 23.46
CA ILE A 194 17.05 9.70 24.17
C ILE A 194 16.37 8.55 23.42
N TRP A 195 15.31 8.86 22.66
CA TRP A 195 14.57 7.85 21.90
C TRP A 195 15.36 7.29 20.72
N TRP A 196 16.40 7.98 20.24
CA TRP A 196 17.32 7.52 19.19
C TRP A 196 18.64 6.95 19.72
N ASP A 197 18.83 6.85 21.04
CA ASP A 197 20.10 6.41 21.64
C ASP A 197 20.36 4.89 21.57
N TYR A 198 19.45 4.12 20.95
CA TYR A 198 19.58 2.67 20.82
C TYR A 198 20.61 2.21 19.79
N SER A 199 21.10 3.11 18.92
CA SER A 199 22.20 2.80 17.99
C SER A 199 22.96 4.05 17.54
N PRO A 200 24.26 3.92 17.17
CA PRO A 200 25.01 5.02 16.56
C PRO A 200 24.37 5.56 15.28
N GLN A 201 23.78 4.70 14.46
CA GLN A 201 23.13 5.08 13.21
C GLN A 201 21.86 5.90 13.45
N ALA A 202 21.04 5.52 14.42
CA ALA A 202 19.85 6.29 14.80
C ALA A 202 20.22 7.68 15.33
N ARG A 203 21.23 7.78 16.20
CA ARG A 203 21.76 9.09 16.66
C ARG A 203 22.28 9.94 15.50
N HIS A 204 23.03 9.33 14.59
CA HIS A 204 23.58 10.01 13.43
C HIS A 204 22.47 10.53 12.51
N TRP A 205 21.48 9.69 12.17
CA TRP A 205 20.32 10.11 11.39
C TRP A 205 19.58 11.26 12.07
N ARG A 206 19.30 11.15 13.38
CA ARG A 206 18.59 12.16 14.18
C ARG A 206 19.31 13.50 14.29
N TYR A 207 20.65 13.50 14.24
CA TYR A 207 21.46 14.72 14.21
C TYR A 207 21.18 15.54 12.94
N TYR A 208 20.99 14.88 11.79
CA TYR A 208 20.69 15.55 10.52
C TYR A 208 19.19 15.76 10.26
N HIS A 209 18.32 15.08 11.01
CA HIS A 209 16.86 15.16 10.88
C HIS A 209 16.22 15.59 12.21
N PRO A 210 16.44 16.86 12.63
CA PRO A 210 16.06 17.28 13.97
C PRO A 210 14.55 17.41 14.16
N MET A 211 13.80 17.59 13.09
CA MET A 211 12.35 17.74 13.05
C MET A 211 11.73 16.55 12.33
N ALA A 212 10.54 16.14 12.76
CA ALA A 212 9.77 15.12 12.07
C ALA A 212 9.36 15.63 10.69
N ALA A 213 9.40 14.76 9.69
CA ALA A 213 8.79 15.05 8.41
C ALA A 213 7.27 15.30 8.60
N GLU A 214 6.68 16.15 7.76
CA GLU A 214 5.22 16.29 7.73
C GLU A 214 4.58 15.00 7.19
N THR A 215 3.36 14.68 7.60
CA THR A 215 2.65 13.55 7.00
C THR A 215 2.22 13.92 5.58
N ALA A 216 2.43 13.01 4.64
CA ALA A 216 2.02 13.23 3.24
C ALA A 216 0.50 13.33 3.07
N PHE A 217 -0.27 12.77 4.02
CA PHE A 217 -1.72 12.73 3.99
C PHE A 217 -2.31 13.13 5.34
N ALA A 218 -3.02 14.27 5.35
CA ALA A 218 -3.70 14.76 6.53
C ALA A 218 -4.95 13.92 6.86
N GLY A 219 -5.18 13.72 8.16
CA GLY A 219 -6.35 13.00 8.69
C GLY A 219 -5.95 12.14 9.87
N ASP A 220 -6.60 12.35 11.01
CA ASP A 220 -6.23 11.76 12.30
C ASP A 220 -6.09 10.24 12.27
N ASP A 221 -7.08 9.55 11.68
CA ASP A 221 -7.17 8.09 11.68
C ASP A 221 -6.55 7.45 10.42
N LEU A 222 -5.87 8.25 9.58
CA LEU A 222 -5.02 7.72 8.52
C LEU A 222 -3.73 7.15 9.12
N PRO A 223 -3.15 6.09 8.52
CA PRO A 223 -1.85 5.61 8.95
C PRO A 223 -0.80 6.72 8.85
N ARG A 224 0.03 6.87 9.89
CA ARG A 224 1.18 7.75 9.86
C ARG A 224 2.14 7.23 8.80
N SER A 225 2.38 8.04 7.77
CA SER A 225 3.35 7.75 6.73
C SER A 225 4.48 8.77 6.72
N GLN A 226 5.45 8.61 5.82
CA GLN A 226 6.60 9.51 5.72
C GLN A 226 7.35 9.55 7.06
N VAL A 227 7.74 8.36 7.52
CA VAL A 227 8.51 8.10 8.74
C VAL A 227 9.61 7.11 8.43
N SER A 228 10.81 7.40 8.93
CA SER A 228 11.95 6.51 8.77
C SER A 228 11.82 5.29 9.68
N TRP A 229 12.60 4.24 9.43
CA TRP A 229 12.67 3.11 10.36
C TRP A 229 13.16 3.56 11.74
N TYR A 230 14.02 4.58 11.79
CA TYR A 230 14.53 5.13 13.04
C TYR A 230 13.45 5.84 13.86
N ASP A 231 12.59 6.64 13.20
CA ASP A 231 11.44 7.28 13.84
C ASP A 231 10.48 6.26 14.44
N CYS A 232 10.20 5.19 13.70
CA CYS A 232 9.27 4.16 14.12
C CYS A 232 9.75 3.45 15.41
N LEU A 233 11.06 3.21 15.53
CA LEU A 233 11.66 2.66 16.75
C LEU A 233 11.75 3.67 17.89
N ALA A 234 12.02 4.94 17.60
CA ALA A 234 11.99 6.00 18.61
C ALA A 234 10.59 6.12 19.23
N PHE A 235 9.54 6.12 18.39
CA PHE A 235 8.15 6.08 18.85
C PHE A 235 7.86 4.84 19.70
N ALA A 236 8.32 3.66 19.26
CA ALA A 236 8.14 2.40 20.00
C ALA A 236 8.79 2.45 21.40
N ARG A 237 9.98 3.05 21.51
CA ARG A 237 10.70 3.23 22.78
C ARG A 237 9.99 4.21 23.70
N TRP A 238 9.55 5.35 23.17
CA TRP A 238 8.77 6.34 23.91
C TRP A 238 7.48 5.72 24.47
N LEU A 239 6.73 5.01 23.64
CA LEU A 239 5.52 4.32 24.09
C LEU A 239 5.84 3.23 25.11
N GLY A 240 6.92 2.47 24.90
CA GLY A 240 7.38 1.43 25.82
C GLY A 240 7.74 1.96 27.21
N TYR A 241 8.37 3.13 27.28
CA TYR A 241 8.64 3.83 28.54
C TYR A 241 7.35 4.18 29.28
N HIS A 242 6.38 4.77 28.57
CA HIS A 242 5.11 5.19 29.16
C HIS A 242 4.16 4.03 29.52
N GLU A 243 4.16 2.94 28.76
CA GLU A 243 3.40 1.72 29.07
C GLU A 243 4.12 0.79 30.05
N ASN A 244 5.37 1.10 30.44
CA ASN A 244 6.27 0.18 31.15
C ASN A 244 6.30 -1.22 30.50
N ALA A 245 6.51 -1.25 29.18
CA ALA A 245 6.41 -2.45 28.36
C ALA A 245 7.51 -2.51 27.30
N GLN A 246 7.90 -3.73 26.92
CA GLN A 246 8.82 -3.95 25.80
C GLN A 246 8.05 -3.85 24.48
N ILE A 247 8.08 -2.67 23.87
CA ILE A 247 7.41 -2.34 22.61
C ILE A 247 8.43 -2.13 21.50
N SER A 248 8.16 -2.68 20.32
CA SER A 248 9.02 -2.61 19.14
C SER A 248 8.23 -2.64 17.84
N LEU A 249 8.93 -2.55 16.71
CA LEU A 249 8.42 -2.99 15.41
C LEU A 249 8.31 -4.52 15.38
N PRO A 250 7.34 -5.08 14.63
CA PRO A 250 7.28 -6.53 14.41
C PRO A 250 8.54 -7.02 13.69
N THR A 251 8.95 -8.26 13.94
CA THR A 251 9.77 -9.00 12.96
C THR A 251 8.91 -9.37 11.75
N ALA A 252 9.52 -9.64 10.59
CA ALA A 252 8.78 -10.10 9.41
C ALA A 252 7.99 -11.40 9.69
N ALA A 253 8.53 -12.25 10.58
CA ALA A 253 7.89 -13.48 11.03
C ALA A 253 6.65 -13.19 11.91
N GLN A 254 6.77 -12.31 12.91
CA GLN A 254 5.63 -11.88 13.73
C GLN A 254 4.53 -11.27 12.88
N TRP A 255 4.89 -10.40 11.94
CA TRP A 255 3.94 -9.77 11.03
C TRP A 255 3.17 -10.82 10.21
N ARG A 256 3.85 -11.81 9.63
CA ARG A 256 3.18 -12.88 8.86
C ARG A 256 2.26 -13.73 9.71
N ARG A 257 2.72 -14.12 10.90
CA ARG A 257 1.91 -14.88 11.87
C ARG A 257 0.61 -14.13 12.16
N ALA A 258 0.71 -12.82 12.42
CA ALA A 258 -0.44 -11.96 12.65
C ALA A 258 -1.38 -11.84 11.42
N ALA A 259 -0.85 -12.00 10.20
CA ALA A 259 -1.60 -11.83 8.95
C ALA A 259 -2.46 -13.04 8.53
N HIS A 260 -1.98 -14.28 8.70
CA HIS A 260 -2.71 -15.49 8.25
C HIS A 260 -2.60 -16.71 9.16
N GLY A 261 -1.99 -16.55 10.34
CA GLY A 261 -1.73 -17.68 11.24
C GLY A 261 -0.82 -18.72 10.61
N SER A 262 -1.23 -19.99 10.64
CA SER A 262 -0.49 -21.13 10.08
C SER A 262 -1.01 -21.58 8.71
N THR A 263 -2.02 -20.89 8.16
CA THR A 263 -2.74 -21.35 6.95
C THR A 263 -1.96 -21.16 5.65
N GLY A 264 -1.01 -20.22 5.60
CA GLY A 264 -0.26 -19.93 4.37
C GLY A 264 -1.05 -19.18 3.31
N SER A 265 -2.22 -18.63 3.65
CA SER A 265 -3.07 -17.90 2.70
C SER A 265 -2.33 -16.70 2.07
N LEU A 266 -2.61 -16.43 0.79
CA LEU A 266 -2.00 -15.31 0.05
C LEU A 266 -2.44 -13.94 0.58
N TYR A 267 -3.68 -13.83 1.06
CA TYR A 267 -4.26 -12.65 1.68
C TYR A 267 -4.84 -13.00 3.05
N PRO A 268 -5.10 -12.02 3.93
CA PRO A 268 -5.65 -12.28 5.27
C PRO A 268 -6.99 -13.04 5.25
N TRP A 269 -7.75 -12.87 4.17
CA TRP A 269 -9.05 -13.48 3.94
C TRP A 269 -9.04 -14.70 2.99
N GLY A 270 -7.86 -15.20 2.59
CA GLY A 270 -7.72 -16.40 1.77
C GLY A 270 -6.88 -16.20 0.51
N ASN A 271 -7.09 -17.03 -0.50
CA ASN A 271 -6.22 -17.09 -1.69
C ASN A 271 -6.74 -16.30 -2.91
N MET A 272 -7.98 -15.82 -2.84
CA MET A 272 -8.57 -15.01 -3.90
C MET A 272 -8.48 -13.53 -3.54
N PHE A 273 -7.91 -12.74 -4.45
CA PHE A 273 -7.89 -11.30 -4.31
C PHE A 273 -9.31 -10.74 -4.28
N ASP A 274 -9.57 -9.84 -3.33
CA ASP A 274 -10.83 -9.12 -3.19
C ASP A 274 -10.51 -7.65 -2.92
N ARG A 275 -10.74 -6.81 -3.93
CA ARG A 275 -10.43 -5.37 -3.85
C ARG A 275 -11.26 -4.62 -2.82
N GLU A 276 -12.39 -5.17 -2.36
CA GLU A 276 -13.24 -4.51 -1.36
C GLU A 276 -12.79 -4.82 0.08
N ARG A 277 -11.69 -5.57 0.24
CA ARG A 277 -11.10 -5.93 1.54
C ARG A 277 -9.78 -5.22 1.83
N CYS A 278 -9.26 -4.43 0.90
CA CYS A 278 -8.07 -3.60 1.13
C CYS A 278 -8.04 -2.36 0.25
N ASN A 279 -7.15 -1.43 0.62
CA ASN A 279 -6.80 -0.29 -0.21
C ASN A 279 -5.54 -0.58 -1.02
N CYS A 280 -5.67 -0.71 -2.34
CA CYS A 280 -4.57 -0.90 -3.29
C CYS A 280 -4.97 -0.38 -4.68
N LEU A 281 -4.13 -0.58 -5.70
CA LEU A 281 -4.36 -0.22 -7.11
C LEU A 281 -4.54 1.29 -7.35
N ASN A 282 -4.12 2.13 -6.41
CA ASN A 282 -4.36 3.58 -6.42
C ASN A 282 -5.84 3.93 -6.66
N ARG A 283 -6.77 3.11 -6.15
CA ARG A 283 -8.21 3.26 -6.42
C ARG A 283 -8.82 4.46 -5.69
N LEU A 284 -8.32 4.74 -4.49
CA LEU A 284 -8.87 5.76 -3.59
C LEU A 284 -7.99 7.02 -3.48
N GLY A 285 -6.85 7.01 -4.18
CA GLY A 285 -5.99 8.17 -4.32
C GLY A 285 -5.09 8.51 -3.12
N GLY A 286 -5.00 7.63 -2.15
CA GLY A 286 -4.16 7.80 -0.96
C GLY A 286 -4.44 6.67 0.03
N PRO A 287 -3.76 6.71 1.20
CA PRO A 287 -4.12 5.84 2.32
C PRO A 287 -5.54 6.17 2.80
N THR A 288 -6.14 5.20 3.47
CA THR A 288 -7.49 5.29 4.03
C THR A 288 -7.46 5.19 5.53
N SER A 289 -8.56 5.56 6.18
CA SER A 289 -8.71 5.35 7.62
C SER A 289 -8.43 3.88 7.95
N VAL A 290 -7.68 3.64 9.01
CA VAL A 290 -7.26 2.28 9.42
C VAL A 290 -8.44 1.35 9.76
N THR A 291 -9.64 1.90 9.94
CA THR A 291 -10.86 1.14 10.22
C THR A 291 -11.72 0.87 8.97
N GLN A 292 -11.29 1.32 7.78
CA GLN A 292 -12.16 1.37 6.60
C GLN A 292 -12.50 -0.01 6.00
N PHE A 293 -11.65 -1.03 6.19
CA PHE A 293 -11.80 -2.34 5.56
C PHE A 293 -12.01 -3.48 6.56
N PRO A 294 -13.10 -3.51 7.35
CA PRO A 294 -13.33 -4.51 8.41
C PRO A 294 -13.32 -5.96 7.91
N LEU A 295 -13.74 -6.20 6.65
CA LEU A 295 -13.70 -7.53 6.03
C LEU A 295 -12.29 -7.95 5.58
N GLY A 296 -11.31 -7.05 5.65
CA GLY A 296 -9.90 -7.30 5.37
C GLY A 296 -9.11 -7.80 6.59
N ALA A 297 -9.75 -7.93 7.75
CA ALA A 297 -9.12 -8.37 8.97
C ALA A 297 -8.45 -9.75 8.81
N SER A 298 -7.31 -9.92 9.46
CA SER A 298 -6.67 -11.22 9.61
C SER A 298 -7.51 -12.17 10.47
N PRO A 299 -7.18 -13.47 10.52
CA PRO A 299 -7.83 -14.42 11.43
C PRO A 299 -7.74 -14.04 12.91
N TYR A 300 -6.78 -13.17 13.28
CA TYR A 300 -6.62 -12.64 14.63
C TYR A 300 -7.27 -11.25 14.82
N GLY A 301 -7.97 -10.74 13.81
CA GLY A 301 -8.61 -9.42 13.83
C GLY A 301 -7.65 -8.26 13.55
N VAL A 302 -6.45 -8.53 13.04
CA VAL A 302 -5.45 -7.51 12.71
C VAL A 302 -5.79 -6.88 11.37
N MET A 303 -5.85 -5.56 11.34
CA MET A 303 -6.39 -4.77 10.23
C MET A 303 -5.29 -4.33 9.28
N ASP A 304 -5.64 -4.09 8.01
CA ASP A 304 -4.76 -3.57 6.96
C ASP A 304 -3.45 -4.37 6.79
N MET A 305 -3.51 -5.69 6.97
CA MET A 305 -2.37 -6.58 6.68
C MET A 305 -2.13 -6.78 5.17
N SER A 306 -2.96 -6.20 4.32
CA SER A 306 -2.78 -6.12 2.87
C SER A 306 -3.17 -4.72 2.40
N GLY A 307 -2.25 -4.00 1.76
CA GLY A 307 -2.48 -2.66 1.24
C GLY A 307 -2.45 -1.56 2.32
N ASN A 308 -3.07 -0.42 2.00
CA ASN A 308 -3.01 0.83 2.74
C ASN A 308 -1.60 1.42 2.79
N ILE A 309 -0.67 0.89 3.59
CA ILE A 309 0.71 1.35 3.65
C ILE A 309 1.70 0.19 3.80
N TRP A 310 2.90 0.36 3.24
CA TRP A 310 4.02 -0.52 3.54
C TRP A 310 4.45 -0.34 4.99
N GLU A 311 4.76 -1.44 5.68
CA GLU A 311 5.10 -1.41 7.09
C GLU A 311 6.53 -1.85 7.37
N TRP A 312 7.25 -1.00 8.11
CA TRP A 312 8.58 -1.29 8.63
C TRP A 312 8.58 -2.50 9.58
N THR A 313 9.61 -3.33 9.46
CA THR A 313 9.90 -4.44 10.39
C THR A 313 11.32 -4.36 10.94
N LEU A 314 11.62 -5.09 12.01
CA LEU A 314 12.99 -5.23 12.54
C LEU A 314 13.93 -6.04 11.64
N THR A 315 13.37 -6.87 10.78
CA THR A 315 14.12 -7.87 10.03
C THR A 315 14.92 -7.19 8.92
N THR A 316 16.22 -7.46 8.89
CA THR A 316 17.12 -7.01 7.82
C THR A 316 16.86 -7.79 6.54
N TRP A 317 16.88 -7.10 5.41
CA TRP A 317 16.53 -7.64 4.09
C TRP A 317 17.47 -8.76 3.65
N HIS A 318 18.78 -8.52 3.71
CA HIS A 318 19.78 -9.47 3.20
C HIS A 318 20.05 -10.64 4.14
N SER A 319 20.13 -10.37 5.45
CA SER A 319 20.52 -11.40 6.42
C SER A 319 19.33 -12.14 7.03
N GLY A 320 18.12 -11.58 6.95
CA GLY A 320 16.92 -12.17 7.57
C GLY A 320 16.93 -12.14 9.10
N GLN A 321 17.90 -11.45 9.72
CA GLN A 321 18.02 -11.30 11.17
C GLN A 321 17.32 -10.02 11.64
N SER A 322 16.72 -10.03 12.83
CA SER A 322 16.24 -8.82 13.50
C SER A 322 17.36 -8.08 14.21
N ARG A 323 17.57 -6.82 13.85
CA ARG A 323 18.62 -5.96 14.43
C ARG A 323 18.10 -4.56 14.71
N LEU A 324 18.47 -4.01 15.87
CA LEU A 324 18.16 -2.63 16.27
C LEU A 324 19.16 -1.60 15.72
N ALA A 325 20.26 -2.06 15.11
CA ALA A 325 21.35 -1.22 14.65
C ALA A 325 21.77 -1.58 13.22
N GLY A 326 22.64 -0.76 12.65
CA GLY A 326 23.12 -0.90 11.28
C GLY A 326 22.22 -0.22 10.26
N ASP A 327 22.78 -0.05 9.08
CA ASP A 327 22.22 0.62 7.90
C ASP A 327 21.66 -0.36 6.86
N ASP A 328 21.69 -1.67 7.15
CA ASP A 328 21.12 -2.70 6.28
C ASP A 328 19.67 -2.36 5.92
N GLU A 329 19.32 -2.53 4.64
CA GLU A 329 17.95 -2.47 4.15
C GLU A 329 17.01 -3.30 5.05
N ARG A 330 15.81 -2.77 5.33
CA ARG A 330 14.84 -3.42 6.23
C ARG A 330 13.69 -4.01 5.43
N VAL A 331 13.21 -5.16 5.86
CA VAL A 331 12.05 -5.83 5.28
C VAL A 331 10.81 -4.96 5.51
N LEU A 332 10.06 -4.75 4.42
CA LEU A 332 8.74 -4.14 4.40
C LEU A 332 7.67 -5.21 4.14
N LYS A 333 6.50 -5.05 4.77
CA LYS A 333 5.35 -5.95 4.63
C LYS A 333 4.06 -5.21 4.28
N GLY A 334 3.07 -5.95 3.75
CA GLY A 334 1.70 -5.49 3.54
C GLY A 334 1.40 -4.92 2.16
N GLY A 335 2.34 -4.22 1.54
CA GLY A 335 2.04 -3.42 0.34
C GLY A 335 1.30 -2.11 0.69
N SER A 336 1.25 -1.17 -0.24
CA SER A 336 0.59 0.12 -0.04
C SER A 336 -0.65 0.33 -0.92
N TRP A 337 -1.33 1.45 -0.73
CA TRP A 337 -2.46 1.90 -1.54
C TRP A 337 -2.14 2.04 -3.04
N VAL A 338 -0.87 2.17 -3.43
CA VAL A 338 -0.44 2.27 -4.83
C VAL A 338 -0.31 0.90 -5.51
N GLU A 339 -0.08 -0.15 -4.72
CA GLU A 339 0.41 -1.42 -5.23
C GLU A 339 -0.63 -2.22 -6.03
N PRO A 340 -0.22 -3.00 -7.05
CA PRO A 340 -1.11 -3.96 -7.69
C PRO A 340 -1.51 -5.10 -6.73
N ALA A 341 -2.57 -5.83 -7.09
CA ALA A 341 -3.11 -6.91 -6.27
C ALA A 341 -2.06 -7.94 -5.82
N ASP A 342 -1.15 -8.33 -6.71
CA ASP A 342 -0.13 -9.31 -6.38
C ASP A 342 0.86 -8.81 -5.33
N TYR A 343 1.09 -7.50 -5.24
CA TYR A 343 2.08 -6.85 -4.38
C TYR A 343 1.58 -6.64 -2.94
N VAL A 344 0.28 -6.84 -2.69
CA VAL A 344 -0.31 -6.77 -1.34
C VAL A 344 -0.52 -8.15 -0.71
N ARG A 345 0.09 -9.21 -1.28
CA ARG A 345 0.08 -10.56 -0.72
C ARG A 345 0.99 -10.67 0.51
N ILE A 346 0.60 -11.51 1.47
CA ILE A 346 1.28 -11.73 2.76
C ILE A 346 2.70 -12.31 2.58
N ASP A 347 2.90 -13.13 1.54
CA ASP A 347 4.16 -13.79 1.26
C ASP A 347 5.20 -12.84 0.67
N LEU A 348 4.78 -11.76 0.01
CA LEU A 348 5.68 -10.78 -0.57
C LEU A 348 6.23 -9.83 0.47
N SER A 349 7.48 -9.46 0.22
CA SER A 349 8.17 -8.40 0.94
C SER A 349 8.84 -7.48 -0.05
N ALA A 350 9.00 -6.24 0.39
CA ALA A 350 9.86 -5.26 -0.25
C ALA A 350 10.94 -4.81 0.74
N GLN A 351 11.76 -3.85 0.34
CA GLN A 351 12.77 -3.27 1.21
C GLN A 351 12.94 -1.79 0.95
N HIS A 352 13.41 -1.08 1.97
CA HIS A 352 14.04 0.23 1.84
C HIS A 352 15.20 0.36 2.83
N THR A 353 16.09 1.32 2.58
CA THR A 353 17.09 1.75 3.57
C THR A 353 16.39 2.34 4.81
N PRO A 354 16.94 2.17 6.02
CA PRO A 354 16.28 2.60 7.25
C PRO A 354 16.05 4.12 7.35
N GLU A 355 16.75 4.93 6.55
CA GLU A 355 16.61 6.38 6.46
C GLU A 355 15.45 6.84 5.56
N SER A 356 14.86 5.94 4.77
CA SER A 356 13.85 6.27 3.76
C SER A 356 12.55 6.76 4.40
N GLU A 357 12.02 7.89 3.97
CA GLU A 357 10.78 8.50 4.49
C GLU A 357 9.72 8.65 3.39
N GLN A 358 9.48 7.58 2.65
CA GLN A 358 8.54 7.63 1.54
C GLN A 358 7.08 7.80 2.02
N PRO A 359 6.22 8.47 1.25
CA PRO A 359 4.84 8.81 1.64
C PRO A 359 3.90 7.61 1.79
N TYR A 360 4.36 6.41 1.45
CA TYR A 360 3.65 5.14 1.56
C TYR A 360 4.27 4.19 2.60
N LEU A 361 5.32 4.62 3.30
CA LEU A 361 5.97 3.87 4.39
C LEU A 361 5.41 4.35 5.73
N GLY A 362 4.94 3.40 6.53
CA GLY A 362 4.56 3.59 7.92
C GLY A 362 4.88 2.35 8.73
N PHE A 363 4.14 2.11 9.82
CA PHE A 363 4.48 1.04 10.74
C PHE A 363 3.31 0.63 11.64
N ARG A 364 3.50 -0.52 12.28
CA ARG A 364 2.70 -1.00 13.41
C ARG A 364 3.61 -1.51 14.51
N LEU A 365 3.06 -1.79 15.68
CA LEU A 365 3.84 -2.16 16.86
C LEU A 365 3.54 -3.57 17.34
N VAL A 366 4.53 -4.17 17.98
CA VAL A 366 4.38 -5.37 18.82
C VAL A 366 4.78 -5.06 20.25
N LYS A 367 4.17 -5.77 21.19
CA LYS A 367 4.49 -5.76 22.61
C LYS A 367 4.80 -7.17 23.05
N ARG A 368 5.94 -7.35 23.72
CA ARG A 368 6.31 -8.63 24.34
C ARG A 368 5.35 -8.93 25.49
N ILE A 369 4.93 -10.18 25.59
CA ILE A 369 4.24 -10.71 26.76
C ILE A 369 5.32 -11.29 27.67
N LEU A 370 5.43 -10.75 28.87
CA LEU A 370 6.32 -11.32 29.89
C LEU A 370 5.58 -12.48 30.53
N ASP A 371 6.23 -13.64 30.59
CA ASP A 371 5.71 -14.76 31.39
C ASP A 371 5.77 -14.36 32.87
N GLU A 372 4.69 -14.61 33.62
CA GLU A 372 4.57 -14.33 35.06
C GLU A 372 5.56 -15.13 35.92
#